data_AF-A0AAV6TWK5-F1
#
_entry.id   AF-A0AAV6TWK5-F1
#
_cell.length_a   1.000
_cell.length_b   1.000
_cell.length_c   1.000
_cell.angle_alpha   90.00
_cell.angle_beta   90.00
_cell.angle_gamma   90.00
#
_symmetry.space_group_name_H-M   'P 1'
#
loop_
_entity.id
_entity.type
_entity.pdbx_description
1 polymer ?
#
loop_
_entity_poly.entity_id
_entity_poly.type
_entity_poly.pdbx_seq_one_letter_code
_entity_poly.pdbx_strand_id
1 'polypeptide(L)'
;MLASCKDISISNASKKFPKMTTQDTTDQIEYIRTEAESTKSWANEEIQELNSSLKICCVPLPRRLFLFVKYIAPTLILLVSFVADIGSGIAVAVTHYKDGHIWWFTLTVIFILSPAVMFIAHAILKTATNPEVNLKKKLLWIVLYLCTGGGLLLWPLWGYVKKLIYAIRAITDEENSTIHLEKFHSIGAVNNSMQEMLKAFLQSAPQLLLQLYILISSPPDSQDTFTIAAEVVSILFSLNSLTIVVVHFEVNSKHHPSRSPTTNEQNPEINDLCCVAIEYLWWICSITSRVLALAFFASVFKWWVFVLCAIHAATISTCLIFHHPSYTIQNFVIAIFMGFVYIFCFVEYKVDFGRLGRVVGLYILYYSFTFIQNICMVVSAFCLSSHEASHRVPILVLHFVCFFFAIMLMLFYLGLLRPFYLYLLKKTRPNLTVQ
;
A
#
# COMPACT_ATOMS: atom_id res chain seq x y z
N MET A 1 -17.66 25.39 28.78
CA MET A 1 -17.52 25.88 30.17
C MET A 1 -16.28 25.27 30.77
N LEU A 2 -15.33 26.13 31.14
CA LEU A 2 -14.16 25.82 31.95
C LEU A 2 -14.57 25.16 33.27
N ALA A 3 -13.81 24.14 33.72
CA ALA A 3 -13.16 24.11 35.04
C ALA A 3 -12.79 22.67 35.46
N SER A 4 -11.52 22.53 35.84
CA SER A 4 -11.04 21.84 37.05
C SER A 4 -11.34 20.35 37.25
N CYS A 5 -10.29 19.54 37.37
CA CYS A 5 -10.17 18.76 38.59
C CYS A 5 -8.72 18.36 38.93
N LYS A 6 -8.40 18.69 40.18
CA LYS A 6 -7.22 18.44 40.99
C LYS A 6 -6.90 16.96 41.22
N ASP A 7 -5.63 16.75 41.53
CA ASP A 7 -5.02 15.71 42.36
C ASP A 7 -5.98 14.84 43.19
N ILE A 8 -5.89 13.51 43.00
CA ILE A 8 -6.26 12.53 44.03
C ILE A 8 -5.20 11.41 44.07
N SER A 9 -4.83 11.13 45.32
CA SER A 9 -3.75 10.31 45.83
C SER A 9 -3.75 8.85 45.39
N ILE A 10 -2.52 8.32 45.31
CA ILE A 10 -2.19 6.91 45.17
C ILE A 10 -2.49 6.21 46.50
N SER A 11 -3.47 5.31 46.47
CA SER A 11 -3.76 4.36 47.55
C SER A 11 -3.39 2.96 47.08
N ASN A 12 -2.42 2.37 47.79
CA ASN A 12 -1.89 1.02 47.57
C ASN A 12 -2.97 -0.05 47.80
N ALA A 13 -3.26 -0.87 46.77
CA ALA A 13 -3.89 -2.16 46.94
C ALA A 13 -3.18 -3.21 46.08
N SER A 14 -2.25 -3.92 46.73
CA SER A 14 -1.53 -5.08 46.20
C SER A 14 -2.51 -6.24 45.92
N LYS A 15 -2.62 -6.66 44.66
CA LYS A 15 -3.05 -8.02 44.28
C LYS A 15 -2.15 -8.57 43.18
N LYS A 16 -1.43 -9.65 43.53
CA LYS A 16 -0.52 -10.48 42.72
C LYS A 16 -1.23 -11.07 41.49
N PHE A 17 -0.69 -10.81 40.29
CA PHE A 17 -0.74 -11.66 39.09
C PHE A 17 0.54 -11.37 38.25
N PRO A 18 0.95 -12.25 37.31
CA PRO A 18 2.36 -12.48 37.00
C PRO A 18 3.04 -11.25 36.41
N LYS A 19 4.26 -10.95 36.87
CA LYS A 19 5.10 -9.86 36.38
C LYS A 19 5.39 -10.07 34.89
N MET A 20 4.71 -9.32 34.04
CA MET A 20 5.28 -8.90 32.77
C MET A 20 6.41 -7.93 33.13
N THR A 21 7.64 -8.23 32.71
CA THR A 21 8.83 -7.46 33.05
C THR A 21 8.65 -6.00 32.62
N THR A 22 8.89 -5.08 33.55
CA THR A 22 8.90 -3.62 33.32
C THR A 22 9.75 -3.19 32.13
N GLN A 23 10.69 -4.03 31.71
CA GLN A 23 11.51 -3.87 30.51
C GLN A 23 10.67 -3.83 29.22
N ASP A 24 9.72 -4.75 29.02
CA ASP A 24 9.02 -4.93 27.73
C ASP A 24 8.02 -3.79 27.42
N THR A 25 7.38 -3.24 28.46
CA THR A 25 6.54 -2.04 28.36
C THR A 25 7.36 -0.77 28.19
N THR A 26 8.54 -0.71 28.80
CA THR A 26 9.47 0.42 28.65
C THR A 26 10.06 0.42 27.25
N ASP A 27 10.43 -0.75 26.72
CA ASP A 27 10.96 -0.93 25.37
C ASP A 27 9.93 -0.56 24.30
N GLN A 28 8.65 -0.88 24.47
CA GLN A 28 7.58 -0.42 23.56
C GLN A 28 7.31 1.08 23.64
N ILE A 29 7.28 1.65 24.85
CA ILE A 29 7.08 3.10 25.04
C ILE A 29 8.29 3.89 24.51
N GLU A 30 9.48 3.36 24.70
CA GLU A 30 10.74 3.93 24.24
C GLU A 30 10.89 3.79 22.73
N TYR A 31 10.45 2.68 22.13
CA TYR A 31 10.31 2.52 20.67
C TYR A 31 9.34 3.54 20.08
N ILE A 32 8.14 3.70 20.67
CA ILE A 32 7.15 4.70 20.20
C ILE A 32 7.67 6.13 20.38
N ARG A 33 8.37 6.41 21.48
CA ARG A 33 8.99 7.72 21.75
C ARG A 33 10.13 8.01 20.79
N THR A 34 11.03 7.05 20.55
CA THR A 34 12.12 7.20 19.56
C THR A 34 11.58 7.30 18.14
N GLU A 35 10.46 6.64 17.80
CA GLU A 35 9.80 6.76 16.51
C GLU A 35 9.13 8.15 16.34
N ALA A 36 8.51 8.69 17.40
CA ALA A 36 7.95 10.04 17.41
C ALA A 36 9.03 11.15 17.38
N GLU A 37 10.13 10.99 18.13
CA GLU A 37 11.28 11.91 18.14
C GLU A 37 12.08 11.83 16.83
N SER A 38 12.21 10.63 16.26
CA SER A 38 12.68 10.38 14.90
C SER A 38 11.91 11.21 13.88
N THR A 39 10.59 11.16 13.95
CA THR A 39 9.69 11.83 13.01
C THR A 39 9.81 13.36 13.14
N LYS A 40 9.98 13.86 14.38
CA LYS A 40 10.21 15.28 14.66
C LYS A 40 11.57 15.79 14.18
N SER A 41 12.65 15.05 14.42
CA SER A 41 13.99 15.40 13.96
C SER A 41 14.04 15.46 12.44
N TRP A 42 13.52 14.41 11.79
CA TRP A 42 13.47 14.30 10.34
C TRP A 42 12.64 15.43 9.70
N ALA A 43 11.49 15.78 10.28
CA ALA A 43 10.68 16.89 9.78
C ALA A 43 11.44 18.23 9.86
N ASN A 44 12.19 18.47 10.94
CA ASN A 44 12.94 19.72 11.14
C ASN A 44 14.11 19.90 10.15
N GLU A 45 14.76 18.82 9.70
CA GLU A 45 15.85 18.89 8.70
C GLU A 45 15.31 18.99 7.27
N GLU A 46 14.21 18.32 6.94
CA GLU A 46 13.53 18.49 5.65
C GLU A 46 13.03 19.94 5.47
N ILE A 47 12.61 20.57 6.57
CA ILE A 47 12.26 22.00 6.65
C ILE A 47 13.48 22.91 6.36
N GLN A 48 14.68 22.51 6.78
CA GLN A 48 15.92 23.26 6.54
C GLN A 48 16.41 23.08 5.09
N GLU A 49 16.12 21.94 4.46
CA GLU A 49 16.38 21.65 3.05
C GLU A 49 15.36 22.30 2.09
N LEU A 50 14.09 22.42 2.51
CA LEU A 50 13.03 23.14 1.80
C LEU A 50 13.42 24.59 1.47
N ASN A 51 14.28 25.19 2.31
CA ASN A 51 14.82 26.53 2.14
C ASN A 51 16.12 26.57 1.32
N SER A 52 16.84 25.45 1.11
CA SER A 52 18.18 25.43 0.49
C SER A 52 18.27 24.70 -0.85
N SER A 53 17.31 23.85 -1.22
CA SER A 53 17.33 23.17 -2.54
C SER A 53 15.94 22.96 -3.12
N LEU A 54 15.40 24.01 -3.73
CA LEU A 54 14.13 23.98 -4.44
C LEU A 54 14.27 23.38 -5.86
N LYS A 55 14.84 22.17 -5.98
CA LYS A 55 15.12 21.53 -7.28
C LYS A 55 14.33 20.23 -7.44
N ILE A 56 13.55 20.13 -8.53
CA ILE A 56 13.02 18.86 -9.06
C ILE A 56 13.64 18.69 -10.45
N CYS A 57 14.16 17.50 -10.78
CA CYS A 57 14.91 17.26 -12.03
C CYS A 57 16.04 18.28 -12.29
N CYS A 58 16.74 18.74 -11.26
CA CYS A 58 17.77 19.80 -11.35
C CYS A 58 17.27 21.20 -11.77
N VAL A 59 15.96 21.41 -11.93
CA VAL A 59 15.36 22.72 -12.26
C VAL A 59 14.93 23.43 -10.98
N PRO A 60 15.38 24.67 -10.73
CA PRO A 60 14.89 25.47 -9.61
C PRO A 60 13.43 25.83 -9.85
N LEU A 61 12.54 25.44 -8.94
CA LEU A 61 11.12 25.79 -8.98
C LEU A 61 10.83 26.97 -8.02
N PRO A 62 9.65 27.60 -8.10
CA PRO A 62 9.14 28.46 -7.03
C PRO A 62 8.63 27.63 -5.84
N ARG A 63 8.79 28.12 -4.59
CA ARG A 63 8.41 27.42 -3.34
C ARG A 63 7.01 26.80 -3.40
N ARG A 64 6.03 27.57 -3.88
CA ARG A 64 4.63 27.13 -3.99
C ARG A 64 4.45 25.96 -4.98
N LEU A 65 5.16 25.99 -6.10
CA LEU A 65 5.09 24.93 -7.11
C LEU A 65 5.76 23.65 -6.60
N PHE A 66 6.88 23.78 -5.87
CA PHE A 66 7.51 22.65 -5.20
C PHE A 66 6.59 21.98 -4.18
N LEU A 67 6.00 22.77 -3.27
CA LEU A 67 5.05 22.24 -2.27
C LEU A 67 3.83 21.58 -2.93
N PHE A 68 3.33 22.17 -4.02
CA PHE A 68 2.22 21.60 -4.78
C PHE A 68 2.59 20.24 -5.38
N VAL A 69 3.71 20.15 -6.09
CA VAL A 69 4.15 18.91 -6.76
C VAL A 69 4.53 17.84 -5.75
N LYS A 70 5.14 18.19 -4.61
CA LYS A 70 5.61 17.23 -3.61
C LYS A 70 4.50 16.72 -2.69
N TYR A 71 3.59 17.58 -2.23
CA TYR A 71 2.63 17.22 -1.19
C TYR A 71 1.17 17.21 -1.67
N ILE A 72 0.73 18.23 -2.42
CA ILE A 72 -0.67 18.36 -2.82
C ILE A 72 -1.03 17.41 -3.95
N ALA A 73 -0.28 17.43 -5.05
CA ALA A 73 -0.60 16.65 -6.25
C ALA A 73 -0.64 15.14 -5.96
N PRO A 74 0.34 14.53 -5.26
CA PRO A 74 0.27 13.10 -4.94
C PRO A 74 -0.89 12.76 -4.00
N THR A 75 -1.17 13.60 -3.00
CA THR A 75 -2.30 13.41 -2.08
C THR A 75 -3.63 13.50 -2.82
N LEU A 76 -3.76 14.43 -3.78
CA LEU A 76 -4.96 14.58 -4.59
C LEU A 76 -5.16 13.37 -5.52
N ILE A 77 -4.08 12.90 -6.17
CA ILE A 77 -4.10 11.69 -7.01
C ILE A 77 -4.57 10.48 -6.19
N LEU A 78 -4.01 10.26 -5.00
CA LEU A 78 -4.42 9.20 -4.08
C LEU A 78 -5.90 9.31 -3.69
N LEU A 79 -6.36 10.51 -3.33
CA LEU A 79 -7.74 10.77 -2.93
C LEU A 79 -8.73 10.49 -4.07
N VAL A 80 -8.46 11.04 -5.26
CA VAL A 80 -9.33 10.86 -6.44
C VAL A 80 -9.37 9.40 -6.86
N SER A 81 -8.22 8.73 -6.89
CA SER A 81 -8.13 7.30 -7.26
C SER A 81 -8.87 6.41 -6.25
N PHE A 82 -8.80 6.74 -4.95
CA PHE A 82 -9.54 6.05 -3.90
C PHE A 82 -11.06 6.18 -4.09
N VAL A 83 -11.56 7.39 -4.34
CA VAL A 83 -12.99 7.63 -4.56
C VAL A 83 -13.47 6.97 -5.85
N ALA A 84 -12.69 7.05 -6.93
CA ALA A 84 -13.02 6.45 -8.22
C ALA A 84 -13.08 4.91 -8.15
N ASP A 85 -12.15 4.27 -7.44
CA ASP A 85 -12.13 2.81 -7.25
C ASP A 85 -13.35 2.32 -6.45
N ILE A 86 -13.69 2.99 -5.34
CA ILE A 86 -14.89 2.63 -4.57
C ILE A 86 -16.16 2.90 -5.39
N GLY A 87 -16.25 4.06 -6.03
CA GLY A 87 -17.43 4.46 -6.82
C GLY A 87 -17.70 3.51 -7.97
N SER A 88 -16.65 3.13 -8.72
CA SER A 88 -16.78 2.17 -9.82
C SER A 88 -17.10 0.76 -9.35
N GLY A 89 -16.55 0.31 -8.22
CA GLY A 89 -16.93 -0.96 -7.60
C GLY A 89 -18.41 -1.00 -7.20
N ILE A 90 -18.94 0.08 -6.61
CA ILE A 90 -20.37 0.21 -6.28
C ILE A 90 -21.22 0.20 -7.55
N ALA A 91 -20.81 0.93 -8.59
CA ALA A 91 -21.53 0.97 -9.86
C ALA A 91 -21.65 -0.43 -10.47
N VAL A 92 -20.56 -1.19 -10.52
CA VAL A 92 -20.56 -2.58 -11.02
C VAL A 92 -21.44 -3.49 -10.16
N ALA A 93 -21.39 -3.37 -8.83
CA ALA A 93 -22.27 -4.13 -7.94
C ALA A 93 -23.76 -3.88 -8.26
N VAL A 94 -24.14 -2.60 -8.43
CA VAL A 94 -25.51 -2.23 -8.77
C VAL A 94 -25.92 -2.79 -10.13
N THR A 95 -25.03 -2.76 -11.12
CA THR A 95 -25.32 -3.31 -12.44
C THR A 95 -25.52 -4.83 -12.39
N HIS A 96 -24.63 -5.57 -11.73
CA HIS A 96 -24.81 -7.02 -11.55
C HIS A 96 -26.11 -7.38 -10.81
N TYR A 97 -26.53 -6.56 -9.84
CA TYR A 97 -27.80 -6.75 -9.16
C TYR A 97 -28.99 -6.54 -10.10
N LYS A 98 -28.96 -5.49 -10.93
CA LYS A 98 -30.00 -5.20 -11.93
C LYS A 98 -30.12 -6.30 -12.98
N ASP A 99 -28.99 -6.87 -13.40
CA ASP A 99 -28.94 -7.95 -14.39
C ASP A 99 -29.31 -9.33 -13.79
N GLY A 100 -29.63 -9.40 -12.49
CA GLY A 100 -29.98 -10.65 -11.81
C GLY A 100 -28.78 -11.56 -11.51
N HIS A 101 -27.54 -11.10 -11.72
CA HIS A 101 -26.31 -11.85 -11.45
C HIS A 101 -25.92 -11.79 -9.97
N ILE A 102 -26.73 -12.41 -9.11
CA ILE A 102 -26.61 -12.33 -7.64
C ILE A 102 -25.24 -12.83 -7.12
N TRP A 103 -24.63 -13.83 -7.74
CA TRP A 103 -23.31 -14.32 -7.33
C TRP A 103 -22.21 -13.28 -7.55
N TRP A 104 -22.17 -12.64 -8.72
CA TRP A 104 -21.19 -11.59 -9.04
C TRP A 104 -21.40 -10.34 -8.19
N PHE A 105 -22.66 -9.96 -7.98
CA PHE A 105 -23.04 -8.92 -7.03
C PHE A 105 -22.50 -9.22 -5.63
N THR A 106 -22.76 -10.43 -5.11
CA THR A 106 -22.38 -10.82 -3.75
C THR A 106 -20.87 -10.82 -3.56
N LEU A 107 -20.10 -11.39 -4.50
CA LEU A 107 -18.63 -11.38 -4.46
C LEU A 107 -18.07 -9.96 -4.53
N THR A 108 -18.63 -9.10 -5.39
CA THR A 108 -18.23 -7.68 -5.49
C THR A 108 -18.46 -6.94 -4.17
N VAL A 109 -19.63 -7.12 -3.54
CA VAL A 109 -19.96 -6.51 -2.25
C VAL A 109 -19.01 -7.00 -1.15
N ILE A 110 -18.67 -8.29 -1.13
CA ILE A 110 -17.71 -8.84 -0.16
C ILE A 110 -16.36 -8.14 -0.27
N PHE A 111 -15.82 -7.94 -1.48
CA PHE A 111 -14.54 -7.26 -1.66
C PHE A 111 -14.59 -5.78 -1.28
N ILE A 112 -15.69 -5.07 -1.58
CA ILE A 112 -15.88 -3.67 -1.16
C ILE A 112 -15.92 -3.54 0.37
N LEU A 113 -16.56 -4.48 1.07
CA LEU A 113 -16.71 -4.43 2.52
C LEU A 113 -15.51 -5.00 3.29
N SER A 114 -14.68 -5.82 2.66
CA SER A 114 -13.53 -6.50 3.29
C SER A 114 -12.59 -5.54 4.06
N PRO A 115 -12.15 -4.40 3.51
CA PRO A 115 -11.31 -3.47 4.27
C PRO A 115 -12.04 -2.84 5.46
N ALA A 116 -13.34 -2.55 5.33
CA ALA A 116 -14.12 -1.97 6.43
C ALA A 116 -14.21 -2.93 7.62
N VAL A 117 -14.47 -4.22 7.35
CA VAL A 117 -14.47 -5.28 8.39
C VAL A 117 -13.11 -5.36 9.06
N MET A 118 -12.03 -5.32 8.29
CA MET A 118 -10.68 -5.40 8.83
C MET A 118 -10.31 -4.17 9.68
N PHE A 119 -10.71 -2.96 9.27
CA PHE A 119 -10.52 -1.74 10.08
C PHE A 119 -11.33 -1.77 11.38
N ILE A 120 -12.56 -2.26 11.33
CA ILE A 120 -13.39 -2.48 12.54
C ILE A 120 -12.69 -3.49 13.46
N ALA A 121 -12.20 -4.61 12.93
CA ALA A 121 -11.49 -5.62 13.72
C ALA A 121 -10.23 -5.03 14.39
N HIS A 122 -9.43 -4.26 13.65
CA HIS A 122 -8.27 -3.56 14.21
C HIS A 122 -8.66 -2.56 15.31
N ALA A 123 -9.73 -1.78 15.10
CA ALA A 123 -10.23 -0.81 16.07
C ALA A 123 -10.76 -1.48 17.35
N ILE A 124 -11.50 -2.59 17.21
CA ILE A 124 -11.98 -3.41 18.33
C ILE A 124 -10.80 -3.98 19.10
N LEU A 125 -9.83 -4.60 18.41
CA LEU A 125 -8.66 -5.20 19.05
C LEU A 125 -7.88 -4.16 19.85
N LYS A 126 -7.62 -2.99 19.26
CA LYS A 126 -6.91 -1.87 19.90
C LYS A 126 -7.69 -1.33 21.12
N THR A 127 -9.01 -1.23 21.01
CA THR A 127 -9.86 -0.76 22.13
C THR A 127 -9.95 -1.79 23.24
N ALA A 128 -10.02 -3.08 22.89
CA ALA A 128 -10.12 -4.18 23.84
C ALA A 128 -8.83 -4.35 24.66
N THR A 129 -7.67 -4.28 24.00
CA THR A 129 -6.35 -4.42 24.65
C THR A 129 -5.93 -3.20 25.45
N ASN A 130 -6.56 -2.03 25.27
CA ASN A 130 -6.22 -0.84 26.06
C ASN A 130 -6.70 -0.99 27.52
N PRO A 131 -5.80 -1.06 28.52
CA PRO A 131 -6.17 -1.28 29.91
C PRO A 131 -6.79 -0.04 30.59
N GLU A 132 -6.60 1.16 30.04
CA GLU A 132 -6.96 2.43 30.69
C GLU A 132 -8.43 2.85 30.47
N VAL A 133 -9.15 2.15 29.59
CA VAL A 133 -10.50 2.56 29.17
C VAL A 133 -11.57 1.75 29.90
N ASN A 134 -12.47 2.43 30.62
CA ASN A 134 -13.63 1.80 31.25
C ASN A 134 -14.54 1.09 30.23
N LEU A 135 -15.18 -0.01 30.63
CA LEU A 135 -16.01 -0.87 29.76
C LEU A 135 -17.11 -0.09 29.00
N LYS A 136 -17.81 0.84 29.66
CA LYS A 136 -18.84 1.68 29.01
C LYS A 136 -18.26 2.60 27.93
N LYS A 137 -17.04 3.13 28.17
CA LYS A 137 -16.32 3.94 27.17
C LYS A 137 -15.80 3.04 26.04
N LYS A 138 -15.31 1.83 26.33
CA LYS A 138 -14.93 0.85 25.29
C LYS A 138 -16.10 0.53 24.36
N LEU A 139 -17.29 0.26 24.92
CA LEU A 139 -18.49 -0.03 24.13
C LEU A 139 -18.91 1.18 23.28
N LEU A 140 -18.90 2.40 23.84
CA LEU A 140 -19.19 3.62 23.11
C LEU A 140 -18.22 3.83 21.94
N TRP A 141 -16.92 3.63 22.15
CA TRP A 141 -15.92 3.72 21.10
C TRP A 141 -16.10 2.64 20.04
N ILE A 142 -16.40 1.39 20.41
CA ILE A 142 -16.69 0.31 19.46
C ILE A 142 -17.91 0.64 18.61
N VAL A 143 -19.01 1.12 19.20
CA VAL A 143 -20.21 1.56 18.47
C VAL A 143 -19.89 2.74 17.56
N LEU A 144 -19.10 3.71 18.05
CA LEU A 144 -18.64 4.83 17.23
C LEU A 144 -17.81 4.32 16.05
N TYR A 145 -16.85 3.41 16.25
CA TYR A 145 -16.06 2.81 15.17
C TYR A 145 -16.89 1.96 14.21
N LEU A 146 -17.96 1.31 14.68
CA LEU A 146 -18.89 0.60 13.81
C LEU A 146 -19.70 1.58 12.95
N CYS A 147 -20.15 2.70 13.52
CA CYS A 147 -20.88 3.74 12.81
C CYS A 147 -19.98 4.60 11.88
N THR A 148 -18.75 4.91 12.29
CA THR A 148 -17.81 5.77 11.52
C THR A 148 -16.85 4.96 10.65
N GLY A 149 -16.51 3.74 11.03
CA GLY A 149 -15.63 2.82 10.30
C GLY A 149 -16.38 1.79 9.45
N GLY A 150 -17.59 1.37 9.85
CA GLY A 150 -18.46 0.48 9.08
C GLY A 150 -19.34 1.17 8.03
N GLY A 151 -19.55 2.49 8.13
CA GLY A 151 -20.41 3.22 7.21
C GLY A 151 -19.76 3.66 5.89
N LEU A 152 -19.04 2.79 5.15
CA LEU A 152 -18.44 3.06 3.82
C LEU A 152 -17.01 3.65 3.78
N LEU A 153 -16.03 3.10 4.52
CA LEU A 153 -14.59 3.45 4.34
C LEU A 153 -14.28 4.97 4.53
N LEU A 154 -15.15 5.70 5.22
CA LEU A 154 -15.01 7.14 5.48
C LEU A 154 -13.77 7.47 6.32
N TRP A 155 -13.29 6.51 7.12
CA TRP A 155 -12.11 6.69 7.96
C TRP A 155 -10.82 6.89 7.15
N PRO A 156 -10.42 5.96 6.24
CA PRO A 156 -9.32 6.21 5.30
C PRO A 156 -9.51 7.48 4.47
N LEU A 157 -10.73 7.74 3.98
CA LEU A 157 -11.05 8.94 3.21
C LEU A 157 -10.74 10.21 3.99
N TRP A 158 -11.14 10.27 5.26
CA TRP A 158 -10.87 11.39 6.15
C TRP A 158 -9.38 11.60 6.40
N GLY A 159 -8.58 10.53 6.40
CA GLY A 159 -7.12 10.60 6.43
C GLY A 159 -6.54 11.38 5.25
N TYR A 160 -6.97 11.05 4.03
CA TYR A 160 -6.55 11.77 2.82
C TYR A 160 -7.01 13.22 2.80
N VAL A 161 -8.26 13.50 3.20
CA VAL A 161 -8.78 14.88 3.27
C VAL A 161 -7.98 15.71 4.27
N LYS A 162 -7.65 15.16 5.44
CA LYS A 162 -6.78 15.84 6.42
C LYS A 162 -5.39 16.11 5.86
N LYS A 163 -4.74 15.12 5.23
CA LYS A 163 -3.44 15.30 4.55
C LYS A 163 -3.53 16.46 3.56
N LEU A 164 -4.56 16.49 2.72
CA LEU A 164 -4.76 17.55 1.73
C LEU A 164 -4.95 18.93 2.37
N ILE A 165 -5.75 19.03 3.45
CA ILE A 165 -5.95 20.29 4.17
C ILE A 165 -4.63 20.81 4.74
N TYR A 166 -3.81 19.96 5.37
CA TYR A 166 -2.52 20.39 5.91
C TYR A 166 -1.53 20.77 4.81
N ALA A 167 -1.51 20.06 3.68
CA ALA A 167 -0.69 20.41 2.54
C ALA A 167 -1.10 21.77 1.93
N ILE A 168 -2.41 22.05 1.80
CA ILE A 168 -2.90 23.36 1.34
C ILE A 168 -2.53 24.46 2.35
N ARG A 169 -2.73 24.22 3.65
CA ARG A 169 -2.35 25.17 4.70
C ARG A 169 -0.86 25.46 4.70
N ALA A 170 -0.01 24.46 4.42
CA ALA A 170 1.43 24.67 4.31
C ALA A 170 1.83 25.61 3.15
N ILE A 171 1.02 25.70 2.09
CA ILE A 171 1.23 26.67 0.98
C ILE A 171 0.66 28.05 1.32
N THR A 172 -0.50 28.10 1.95
CA THR A 172 -1.21 29.36 2.21
C THR A 172 -0.63 30.12 3.40
N ASP A 173 -0.25 29.41 4.46
CA ASP A 173 0.31 29.95 5.69
C ASP A 173 1.83 29.76 5.67
N GLU A 174 2.53 30.70 5.02
CA GLU A 174 3.97 30.61 4.80
C GLU A 174 4.78 30.68 6.10
N GLU A 175 4.25 31.35 7.15
CA GLU A 175 4.87 31.52 8.46
C GLU A 175 4.84 30.22 9.28
N ASN A 176 3.70 29.53 9.34
CA ASN A 176 3.56 28.26 10.07
C ASN A 176 3.63 27.01 9.16
N SER A 177 4.14 27.17 7.94
CA SER A 177 4.22 26.12 6.92
C SER A 177 4.84 24.82 7.46
N THR A 178 5.87 24.96 8.29
CA THR A 178 6.61 23.88 8.96
C THR A 178 5.75 23.04 9.89
N ILE A 179 4.93 23.68 10.72
CA ILE A 179 4.01 23.03 11.66
C ILE A 179 2.92 22.27 10.90
N HIS A 180 2.42 22.83 9.80
CA HIS A 180 1.43 22.15 8.96
C HIS A 180 2.05 20.93 8.26
N LEU A 181 3.31 21.00 7.87
CA LEU A 181 4.03 19.89 7.26
C LEU A 181 4.34 18.78 8.27
N GLU A 182 4.77 19.11 9.49
CA GLU A 182 4.92 18.13 10.59
C GLU A 182 3.60 17.38 10.83
N LYS A 183 2.47 18.12 10.85
CA LYS A 183 1.14 17.51 10.98
C LYS A 183 0.79 16.62 9.77
N PHE A 184 1.15 17.03 8.56
CA PHE A 184 0.99 16.20 7.36
C PHE A 184 1.70 14.85 7.51
N HIS A 185 2.97 14.86 7.91
CA HIS A 185 3.76 13.63 8.10
C HIS A 185 3.29 12.79 9.28
N SER A 186 2.82 13.42 10.36
CA SER A 186 2.23 12.71 11.51
C SER A 186 1.01 11.87 11.12
N ILE A 187 0.25 12.30 10.10
CA ILE A 187 -0.88 11.54 9.53
C ILE A 187 -0.38 10.48 8.55
N GLY A 188 0.82 10.63 7.99
CA GLY A 188 1.46 9.64 7.13
C GLY A 188 2.14 8.48 7.84
N ALA A 189 2.25 8.52 9.18
CA ALA A 189 2.97 7.53 9.98
C ALA A 189 2.62 6.07 9.62
N VAL A 190 3.61 5.18 9.71
CA VAL A 190 3.68 3.77 9.24
C VAL A 190 2.36 3.00 9.29
N ASN A 191 1.57 3.16 10.35
CA ASN A 191 0.29 2.45 10.52
C ASN A 191 -0.73 2.77 9.41
N ASN A 192 -0.70 3.98 8.84
CA ASN A 192 -1.62 4.38 7.77
C ASN A 192 -1.17 3.83 6.40
N SER A 193 0.14 3.75 6.12
CA SER A 193 0.65 3.15 4.88
C SER A 193 0.29 1.66 4.76
N MET A 194 0.35 0.92 5.88
CA MET A 194 -0.06 -0.49 5.93
C MET A 194 -1.57 -0.64 5.75
N GLN A 195 -2.38 0.28 6.29
CA GLN A 195 -3.83 0.30 6.08
C GLN A 195 -4.21 0.57 4.62
N GLU A 196 -3.49 1.48 3.95
CA GLU A 196 -3.64 1.75 2.52
C GLU A 196 -3.33 0.49 1.69
N MET A 197 -2.23 -0.21 2.01
CA MET A 197 -1.86 -1.48 1.37
C MET A 197 -2.91 -2.57 1.62
N LEU A 198 -3.38 -2.73 2.86
CA LEU A 198 -4.43 -3.70 3.21
C LEU A 198 -5.70 -3.46 2.40
N LYS A 199 -6.16 -2.21 2.25
CA LYS A 199 -7.31 -1.88 1.38
C LYS A 199 -7.04 -2.27 -0.06
N ALA A 200 -5.87 -1.92 -0.60
CA ALA A 200 -5.55 -2.19 -2.00
C ALA A 200 -5.56 -3.69 -2.31
N PHE A 201 -5.03 -4.54 -1.43
CA PHE A 201 -4.97 -5.98 -1.65
C PHE A 201 -6.22 -6.74 -1.19
N LEU A 202 -7.03 -6.21 -0.26
CA LEU A 202 -8.29 -6.85 0.16
C LEU A 202 -9.48 -6.46 -0.72
N GLN A 203 -9.45 -5.28 -1.36
CA GLN A 203 -10.52 -4.80 -2.22
C GLN A 203 -10.06 -4.66 -3.68
N SER A 204 -9.07 -3.79 -3.97
CA SER A 204 -8.75 -3.42 -5.34
C SER A 204 -8.18 -4.58 -6.16
N ALA A 205 -7.25 -5.37 -5.62
CA ALA A 205 -6.65 -6.51 -6.35
C ALA A 205 -7.66 -7.65 -6.63
N PRO A 206 -8.46 -8.12 -5.65
CA PRO A 206 -9.48 -9.14 -5.90
C PRO A 206 -10.62 -8.63 -6.79
N GLN A 207 -11.03 -7.37 -6.65
CA GLN A 207 -12.02 -6.75 -7.53
C GLN A 207 -11.50 -6.68 -8.98
N LEU A 208 -10.28 -6.22 -9.19
CA LEU A 208 -9.62 -6.22 -10.49
C LEU A 208 -9.62 -7.63 -11.12
N LEU A 209 -9.21 -8.64 -10.36
CA LEU A 209 -9.16 -10.02 -10.84
C LEU A 209 -10.57 -10.57 -11.14
N LEU A 210 -11.55 -10.30 -10.29
CA LEU A 210 -12.92 -10.77 -10.45
C LEU A 210 -13.57 -10.17 -11.70
N GLN A 211 -13.50 -8.84 -11.86
CA GLN A 211 -14.11 -8.18 -13.01
C GLN A 211 -13.45 -8.59 -14.33
N LEU A 212 -12.12 -8.74 -14.32
CA LEU A 212 -11.43 -9.28 -15.49
C LEU A 212 -11.83 -10.73 -15.80
N TYR A 213 -12.01 -11.57 -14.78
CA TYR A 213 -12.49 -12.94 -14.95
C TYR A 213 -13.91 -12.99 -15.52
N ILE A 214 -14.83 -12.13 -15.05
CA ILE A 214 -16.21 -12.05 -15.56
C ILE A 214 -16.18 -11.63 -17.03
N LEU A 215 -15.46 -10.57 -17.36
CA LEU A 215 -15.34 -10.07 -18.74
C LEU A 215 -14.79 -11.13 -19.72
N ILE A 216 -13.84 -11.97 -19.26
CA ILE A 216 -13.28 -13.06 -20.08
C ILE A 216 -14.24 -14.26 -20.18
N SER A 217 -15.00 -14.54 -19.13
CA SER A 217 -15.82 -15.74 -19.03
C SER A 217 -17.23 -15.58 -19.61
N SER A 218 -17.73 -14.35 -19.70
CA SER A 218 -19.07 -14.05 -20.18
C SER A 218 -19.12 -14.01 -21.71
N PRO A 219 -20.09 -14.69 -22.36
CA PRO A 219 -20.28 -14.57 -23.80
C PRO A 219 -20.79 -13.17 -24.19
N PRO A 220 -20.32 -12.59 -25.33
CA PRO A 220 -20.64 -11.21 -25.73
C PRO A 220 -22.13 -10.90 -25.84
N ASP A 221 -22.93 -11.89 -26.27
CA ASP A 221 -24.37 -11.71 -26.50
C ASP A 221 -25.23 -11.80 -25.23
N SER A 222 -24.62 -12.13 -24.09
CA SER A 222 -25.34 -12.37 -22.83
C SER A 222 -25.30 -11.20 -21.85
N GLN A 223 -24.44 -10.20 -22.08
CA GLN A 223 -24.25 -9.08 -21.17
C GLN A 223 -24.72 -7.78 -21.80
N ASP A 224 -25.36 -6.95 -20.98
CA ASP A 224 -25.72 -5.60 -21.38
C ASP A 224 -24.46 -4.74 -21.60
N THR A 225 -24.53 -3.82 -22.56
CA THR A 225 -23.39 -2.94 -22.89
C THR A 225 -22.99 -2.06 -21.70
N PHE A 226 -23.95 -1.66 -20.86
CA PHE A 226 -23.66 -0.87 -19.66
C PHE A 226 -22.89 -1.68 -18.61
N THR A 227 -23.16 -2.97 -18.49
CA THR A 227 -22.46 -3.90 -17.59
C THR A 227 -21.01 -4.04 -18.00
N ILE A 228 -20.76 -4.31 -19.29
CA ILE A 228 -19.39 -4.39 -19.83
C ILE A 228 -18.64 -3.07 -19.59
N ALA A 229 -19.28 -1.93 -19.86
CA ALA A 229 -18.67 -0.63 -19.64
C ALA A 229 -18.33 -0.39 -18.16
N ALA A 230 -19.23 -0.74 -17.24
CA ALA A 230 -18.99 -0.61 -15.81
C ALA A 230 -17.84 -1.54 -15.34
N GLU A 231 -17.81 -2.79 -15.80
CA GLU A 231 -16.74 -3.75 -15.52
C GLU A 231 -15.38 -3.21 -15.96
N VAL A 232 -15.27 -2.72 -17.22
CA VAL A 232 -14.03 -2.13 -17.76
C VAL A 232 -13.59 -0.92 -16.94
N VAL A 233 -14.51 -0.02 -16.59
CA VAL A 233 -14.19 1.15 -15.76
C VAL A 233 -13.70 0.74 -14.37
N SER A 234 -14.33 -0.27 -13.75
CA SER A 234 -13.86 -0.83 -12.46
C SER A 234 -12.48 -1.47 -12.60
N ILE A 235 -12.20 -2.22 -13.67
CA ILE A 235 -10.87 -2.81 -13.93
C ILE A 235 -9.81 -1.71 -13.98
N LEU A 236 -10.04 -0.64 -14.75
CA LEU A 236 -9.09 0.45 -14.91
C LEU A 236 -8.82 1.19 -13.59
N PHE A 237 -9.87 1.53 -12.84
CA PHE A 237 -9.70 2.23 -11.57
C PHE A 237 -9.10 1.35 -10.47
N SER A 238 -9.47 0.07 -10.38
CA SER A 238 -8.86 -0.86 -9.43
C SER A 238 -7.39 -1.11 -9.72
N LEU A 239 -7.00 -1.26 -11.00
CA LEU A 239 -5.60 -1.37 -11.40
C LEU A 239 -4.80 -0.10 -11.07
N ASN A 240 -5.36 1.07 -11.39
CA ASN A 240 -4.72 2.34 -11.10
C ASN A 240 -4.56 2.57 -9.59
N SER A 241 -5.63 2.36 -8.80
CA SER A 241 -5.60 2.50 -7.34
C SER A 241 -4.59 1.57 -6.70
N LEU A 242 -4.55 0.29 -7.11
CA LEU A 242 -3.58 -0.69 -6.62
C LEU A 242 -2.14 -0.26 -6.94
N THR A 243 -1.88 0.16 -8.19
CA THR A 243 -0.55 0.59 -8.62
C THR A 243 -0.07 1.81 -7.85
N ILE A 244 -0.91 2.84 -7.70
CA ILE A 244 -0.54 4.07 -6.97
C ILE A 244 -0.19 3.74 -5.52
N VAL A 245 -0.99 2.89 -4.85
CA VAL A 245 -0.72 2.49 -3.46
C VAL A 245 0.60 1.74 -3.35
N VAL A 246 0.89 0.82 -4.28
CA VAL A 246 2.17 0.09 -4.29
C VAL A 246 3.34 1.04 -4.51
N VAL A 247 3.27 1.94 -5.50
CA VAL A 247 4.32 2.93 -5.76
C VAL A 247 4.52 3.85 -4.57
N HIS A 248 3.43 4.37 -3.99
CA HIS A 248 3.50 5.23 -2.80
C HIS A 248 4.11 4.49 -1.61
N PHE A 249 3.75 3.21 -1.43
CA PHE A 249 4.32 2.38 -0.39
C PHE A 249 5.82 2.13 -0.61
N GLU A 250 6.21 1.74 -1.82
CA GLU A 250 7.61 1.47 -2.19
C GLU A 250 8.49 2.69 -2.02
N VAL A 251 8.03 3.83 -2.54
CA VAL A 251 8.71 5.11 -2.39
C VAL A 251 8.85 5.41 -0.90
N ASN A 252 7.79 5.40 -0.10
CA ASN A 252 7.91 5.73 1.33
C ASN A 252 8.72 4.69 2.13
N SER A 253 8.67 3.41 1.76
CA SER A 253 9.41 2.32 2.40
C SER A 253 10.92 2.42 2.16
N LYS A 254 11.33 2.72 0.91
CA LYS A 254 12.74 2.86 0.51
C LYS A 254 13.46 4.03 1.19
N HIS A 255 12.72 5.02 1.67
CA HIS A 255 13.26 6.21 2.35
C HIS A 255 13.37 6.06 3.87
N HIS A 256 12.93 4.93 4.43
CA HIS A 256 13.25 4.53 5.80
C HIS A 256 14.46 3.58 5.79
N PRO A 257 15.71 4.08 5.84
CA PRO A 257 16.81 3.22 6.22
C PRO A 257 16.49 2.67 7.61
N SER A 258 16.54 1.37 7.78
CA SER A 258 16.58 0.76 9.10
C SER A 258 17.62 1.49 9.93
N ARG A 259 17.14 2.13 10.99
CA ARG A 259 17.95 2.84 11.97
C ARG A 259 18.83 1.81 12.68
N SER A 260 20.02 1.57 12.14
CA SER A 260 21.18 1.40 13.01
C SER A 260 21.40 2.77 13.70
N PRO A 261 21.40 2.85 15.05
CA PRO A 261 21.47 4.12 15.79
C PRO A 261 22.80 4.88 15.66
N THR A 262 23.71 4.48 14.77
CA THR A 262 25.12 4.90 14.84
C THR A 262 25.54 5.97 13.84
N THR A 263 24.64 6.57 13.08
CA THR A 263 25.00 7.75 12.30
C THR A 263 23.78 8.66 12.06
N ASN A 264 23.79 9.84 12.67
CA ASN A 264 22.84 10.95 12.46
C ASN A 264 23.00 11.57 11.06
N GLU A 265 23.12 10.75 10.02
CA GLU A 265 23.25 11.23 8.65
C GLU A 265 21.93 10.97 7.93
N GLN A 266 21.03 11.96 7.97
CA GLN A 266 19.81 11.93 7.17
C GLN A 266 20.18 11.90 5.69
N ASN A 267 19.59 10.96 4.97
CA ASN A 267 19.61 10.97 3.51
C ASN A 267 18.52 11.93 3.00
N PRO A 268 18.82 12.82 2.04
CA PRO A 268 17.82 13.66 1.39
C PRO A 268 16.74 12.83 0.67
N GLU A 269 15.47 13.15 0.94
CA GLU A 269 14.32 12.67 0.16
C GLU A 269 14.05 13.59 -1.04
N ILE A 270 14.71 13.29 -2.16
CA ILE A 270 14.42 13.90 -3.47
C ILE A 270 13.81 12.83 -4.38
N ASN A 271 12.52 12.54 -4.20
CA ASN A 271 11.79 11.72 -5.16
C ASN A 271 11.72 12.44 -6.51
N ASP A 272 12.62 12.11 -7.43
CA ASP A 272 12.56 12.61 -8.79
C ASP A 272 11.27 12.09 -9.45
N LEU A 273 10.46 13.02 -9.97
CA LEU A 273 9.19 12.71 -10.64
C LEU A 273 9.38 11.67 -11.75
N CYS A 274 10.54 11.71 -12.43
CA CYS A 274 10.90 10.73 -13.44
C CYS A 274 11.02 9.30 -12.87
N CYS A 275 11.62 9.14 -11.69
CA CYS A 275 11.76 7.85 -11.02
C CYS A 275 10.38 7.31 -10.62
N VAL A 276 9.52 8.15 -10.03
CA VAL A 276 8.16 7.77 -9.63
C VAL A 276 7.32 7.37 -10.83
N ALA A 277 7.42 8.10 -11.95
CA ALA A 277 6.69 7.78 -13.17
C ALA A 277 7.11 6.43 -13.78
N ILE A 278 8.42 6.15 -13.82
CA ILE A 278 8.94 4.88 -14.35
C ILE A 278 8.60 3.72 -13.43
N GLU A 279 8.67 3.94 -12.12
CA GLU A 279 8.23 2.96 -11.12
C GLU A 279 6.74 2.66 -11.31
N TYR A 280 5.88 3.68 -11.47
CA TYR A 280 4.46 3.48 -11.77
C TYR A 280 4.23 2.68 -13.06
N LEU A 281 4.93 2.99 -14.15
CA LEU A 281 4.83 2.25 -15.41
C LEU A 281 5.29 0.79 -15.27
N TRP A 282 6.36 0.56 -14.51
CA TRP A 282 6.83 -0.79 -14.22
C TRP A 282 5.76 -1.59 -13.47
N TRP A 283 5.22 -1.02 -12.38
CA TRP A 283 4.24 -1.70 -11.54
C TRP A 283 2.92 -1.96 -12.26
N ILE A 284 2.37 -0.98 -12.99
CA ILE A 284 1.11 -1.19 -13.72
C ILE A 284 1.23 -2.32 -14.73
N CYS A 285 2.33 -2.40 -15.47
CA CYS A 285 2.57 -3.48 -16.43
C CYS A 285 2.81 -4.84 -15.75
N SER A 286 3.57 -4.84 -14.64
CA SER A 286 3.83 -6.06 -13.86
C SER A 286 2.54 -6.66 -13.31
N ILE A 287 1.73 -5.84 -12.62
CA ILE A 287 0.43 -6.23 -12.06
C ILE A 287 -0.52 -6.68 -13.17
N THR A 288 -0.61 -5.93 -14.27
CA THR A 288 -1.47 -6.28 -15.43
C THR A 288 -1.13 -7.67 -15.96
N SER A 289 0.16 -7.97 -16.19
CA SER A 289 0.57 -9.27 -16.70
C SER A 289 0.17 -10.43 -15.77
N ARG A 290 0.28 -10.22 -14.45
CA ARG A 290 -0.04 -11.23 -13.44
C ARG A 290 -1.53 -11.46 -13.30
N VAL A 291 -2.33 -10.40 -13.23
CA VAL A 291 -3.80 -10.49 -13.12
C VAL A 291 -4.39 -11.07 -14.40
N LEU A 292 -3.88 -10.72 -15.59
CA LEU A 292 -4.29 -11.37 -16.85
C LEU A 292 -4.07 -12.89 -16.80
N ALA A 293 -2.90 -13.34 -16.35
CA ALA A 293 -2.59 -14.77 -16.27
C ALA A 293 -3.53 -15.51 -15.31
N LEU A 294 -3.78 -14.94 -14.13
CA LEU A 294 -4.72 -15.48 -13.14
C LEU A 294 -6.16 -15.51 -13.66
N ALA A 295 -6.64 -14.43 -14.27
CA ALA A 295 -8.00 -14.32 -14.80
C ALA A 295 -8.24 -15.29 -15.97
N PHE A 296 -7.27 -15.39 -16.89
CA PHE A 296 -7.38 -16.30 -18.03
C PHE A 296 -7.31 -17.77 -17.61
N PHE A 297 -6.47 -18.11 -16.64
CA PHE A 297 -6.49 -19.45 -16.04
C PHE A 297 -7.81 -19.74 -15.33
N ALA A 298 -8.33 -18.79 -14.55
CA ALA A 298 -9.60 -18.94 -13.86
C ALA A 298 -10.77 -19.12 -14.84
N SER A 299 -10.75 -18.49 -16.02
CA SER A 299 -11.84 -18.62 -17.00
C SER A 299 -12.03 -20.07 -17.49
N VAL A 300 -10.93 -20.82 -17.60
CA VAL A 300 -10.93 -22.24 -18.03
C VAL A 300 -11.04 -23.20 -16.84
N PHE A 301 -10.22 -23.03 -15.80
CA PHE A 301 -10.09 -24.00 -14.70
C PHE A 301 -10.92 -23.67 -13.45
N LYS A 302 -11.64 -22.54 -13.45
CA LYS A 302 -12.54 -22.10 -12.38
C LYS A 302 -11.84 -22.11 -11.00
N TRP A 303 -12.25 -22.97 -10.08
CA TRP A 303 -11.80 -22.98 -8.68
C TRP A 303 -10.31 -23.34 -8.48
N TRP A 304 -9.66 -23.98 -9.45
CA TRP A 304 -8.24 -24.33 -9.35
C TRP A 304 -7.31 -23.11 -9.18
N VAL A 305 -7.75 -21.91 -9.60
CA VAL A 305 -6.99 -20.68 -9.38
C VAL A 305 -6.73 -20.42 -7.89
N PHE A 306 -7.69 -20.74 -7.02
CA PHE A 306 -7.54 -20.54 -5.57
C PHE A 306 -6.49 -21.47 -4.97
N VAL A 307 -6.40 -22.71 -5.47
CA VAL A 307 -5.37 -23.67 -5.04
C VAL A 307 -3.99 -23.16 -5.44
N LEU A 308 -3.82 -22.68 -6.67
CA LEU A 308 -2.56 -22.10 -7.14
C LEU A 308 -2.15 -20.88 -6.32
N CYS A 309 -3.08 -19.95 -6.07
CA CYS A 309 -2.87 -18.78 -5.23
C CYS A 309 -2.50 -19.17 -3.78
N ALA A 310 -3.16 -20.18 -3.20
CA ALA A 310 -2.86 -20.66 -1.85
C ALA A 310 -1.47 -21.27 -1.77
N ILE A 311 -1.07 -22.09 -2.75
CA ILE A 311 0.29 -22.66 -2.81
C ILE A 311 1.34 -21.55 -2.96
N HIS A 312 1.09 -20.57 -3.84
CA HIS A 312 1.98 -19.41 -3.99
C HIS A 312 2.15 -18.66 -2.68
N ALA A 313 1.04 -18.25 -2.05
CA ALA A 313 1.07 -17.50 -0.80
C ALA A 313 1.73 -18.30 0.33
N ALA A 314 1.44 -19.60 0.45
CA ALA A 314 2.08 -20.46 1.45
C ALA A 314 3.60 -20.52 1.22
N THR A 315 4.04 -20.78 -0.02
CA THR A 315 5.46 -20.88 -0.38
C THR A 315 6.22 -19.61 0.00
N ILE A 316 5.70 -18.44 -0.41
CA ILE A 316 6.33 -17.15 -0.11
C ILE A 316 6.29 -16.85 1.39
N SER A 317 5.14 -17.04 2.05
CA SER A 317 5.00 -16.80 3.50
C SER A 317 6.01 -17.63 4.29
N THR A 318 6.16 -18.90 3.94
CA THR A 318 7.14 -19.80 4.55
C THR A 318 8.57 -19.30 4.35
N CYS A 319 8.93 -18.84 3.15
CA CYS A 319 10.24 -18.24 2.89
C CYS A 319 10.49 -17.00 3.76
N LEU A 320 9.49 -16.13 3.90
CA LEU A 320 9.59 -14.91 4.73
C LEU A 320 9.72 -15.23 6.22
N ILE A 321 8.97 -16.21 6.72
CA ILE A 321 9.03 -16.64 8.13
C ILE A 321 10.42 -17.20 8.47
N PHE A 322 10.99 -18.05 7.62
CA PHE A 322 12.31 -18.64 7.87
C PHE A 322 13.47 -17.65 7.73
N HIS A 323 13.28 -16.57 6.97
CA HIS A 323 14.32 -15.55 6.82
C HIS A 323 14.35 -14.55 7.98
N HIS A 324 13.27 -14.43 8.75
CA HIS A 324 13.19 -13.42 9.80
C HIS A 324 14.02 -13.82 11.04
N PRO A 325 14.95 -12.97 11.52
CA PRO A 325 15.89 -13.33 12.59
C PRO A 325 15.22 -13.53 13.98
N SER A 326 14.04 -12.94 14.18
CA SER A 326 13.28 -13.04 15.43
C SER A 326 11.82 -13.42 15.19
N TYR A 327 11.37 -14.51 15.81
CA TYR A 327 9.99 -14.99 15.71
C TYR A 327 9.08 -14.23 16.70
N THR A 328 8.20 -13.38 16.18
CA THR A 328 7.11 -12.76 16.94
C THR A 328 5.79 -13.02 16.21
N ILE A 329 4.67 -13.04 16.95
CA ILE A 329 3.33 -13.23 16.37
C ILE A 329 3.03 -12.14 15.31
N GLN A 330 3.48 -10.91 15.57
CA GLN A 330 3.32 -9.80 14.63
C GLN A 330 4.07 -10.05 13.32
N ASN A 331 5.33 -10.51 13.37
CA ASN A 331 6.11 -10.82 12.18
C ASN A 331 5.52 -12.00 11.41
N PHE A 332 4.97 -12.98 12.11
CA PHE A 332 4.26 -14.11 11.50
C PHE A 332 3.01 -13.65 10.72
N VAL A 333 2.17 -12.80 11.33
CA VAL A 333 0.97 -12.25 10.67
C VAL A 333 1.34 -11.39 9.45
N ILE A 334 2.37 -10.55 9.60
CA ILE A 334 2.90 -9.75 8.48
C ILE A 334 3.40 -10.64 7.36
N ALA A 335 4.14 -11.71 7.65
CA ALA A 335 4.66 -12.62 6.63
C ALA A 335 3.55 -13.32 5.84
N ILE A 336 2.48 -13.74 6.52
CA ILE A 336 1.28 -14.30 5.85
C ILE A 336 0.62 -13.26 4.95
N PHE A 337 0.45 -12.03 5.45
CA PHE A 337 -0.14 -10.95 4.67
C PHE A 337 0.72 -10.63 3.44
N MET A 338 2.04 -10.53 3.59
CA MET A 338 2.97 -10.32 2.48
C MET A 338 2.95 -11.48 1.48
N GLY A 339 2.79 -12.72 1.93
CA GLY A 339 2.59 -13.86 1.02
C GLY A 339 1.33 -13.73 0.17
N PHE A 340 0.25 -13.18 0.73
CA PHE A 340 -0.97 -12.84 -0.03
C PHE A 340 -0.73 -11.69 -1.02
N VAL A 341 -0.06 -10.61 -0.59
CA VAL A 341 0.35 -9.49 -1.46
C VAL A 341 1.17 -9.98 -2.66
N TYR A 342 2.10 -10.90 -2.42
CA TYR A 342 3.04 -11.41 -3.43
C TYR A 342 2.38 -12.30 -4.49
N ILE A 343 1.14 -12.77 -4.29
CA ILE A 343 0.33 -13.37 -5.36
C ILE A 343 0.25 -12.42 -6.55
N PHE A 344 0.11 -11.12 -6.29
CA PHE A 344 -0.09 -10.10 -7.31
C PHE A 344 1.22 -9.40 -7.68
N CYS A 345 2.03 -9.00 -6.71
CA CYS A 345 3.26 -8.25 -6.97
C CYS A 345 4.24 -8.27 -5.77
N PHE A 346 5.55 -8.14 -6.04
CA PHE A 346 6.60 -8.18 -5.01
C PHE A 346 6.92 -6.80 -4.43
N VAL A 347 6.49 -6.54 -3.20
CA VAL A 347 6.71 -5.29 -2.46
C VAL A 347 7.87 -5.39 -1.46
N GLU A 348 8.81 -4.43 -1.47
CA GLU A 348 9.91 -4.29 -0.51
C GLU A 348 9.38 -3.85 0.87
N TYR A 349 9.17 -4.80 1.78
CA TYR A 349 8.70 -4.53 3.15
C TYR A 349 9.72 -4.91 4.23
N LYS A 350 10.22 -3.93 4.98
CA LYS A 350 11.06 -4.10 6.20
C LYS A 350 12.19 -5.14 6.09
N VAL A 351 12.75 -5.36 4.91
CA VAL A 351 13.95 -6.16 4.78
C VAL A 351 15.13 -5.23 4.57
N ASP A 352 16.13 -5.38 5.43
CA ASP A 352 17.32 -4.53 5.44
C ASP A 352 18.23 -4.84 4.26
N PHE A 353 18.03 -4.08 3.19
CA PHE A 353 18.60 -4.34 1.88
C PHE A 353 19.81 -3.46 1.56
N GLY A 354 20.64 -3.14 2.56
CA GLY A 354 21.82 -2.29 2.43
C GLY A 354 22.90 -2.74 1.43
N ARG A 355 22.70 -3.86 0.69
CA ARG A 355 23.56 -4.28 -0.42
C ARG A 355 22.70 -4.49 -1.67
N LEU A 356 22.79 -3.55 -2.62
CA LEU A 356 22.11 -3.52 -3.92
C LEU A 356 22.09 -4.89 -4.65
N GLY A 357 23.17 -5.66 -4.56
CA GLY A 357 23.27 -7.00 -5.18
C GLY A 357 22.28 -8.03 -4.62
N ARG A 358 21.90 -7.94 -3.33
CA ARG A 358 20.90 -8.86 -2.74
C ARG A 358 19.48 -8.52 -3.21
N VAL A 359 19.17 -7.23 -3.40
CA VAL A 359 17.85 -6.76 -3.87
C VAL A 359 17.59 -7.22 -5.29
N VAL A 360 18.56 -6.99 -6.18
CA VAL A 360 18.46 -7.43 -7.58
C VAL A 360 18.25 -8.94 -7.66
N GLY A 361 18.97 -9.71 -6.85
CA GLY A 361 18.79 -11.17 -6.78
C GLY A 361 17.38 -11.60 -6.37
N LEU A 362 16.75 -10.90 -5.41
CA LEU A 362 15.38 -11.22 -4.98
C LEU A 362 14.34 -10.85 -6.03
N TYR A 363 14.49 -9.71 -6.71
CA TYR A 363 13.65 -9.38 -7.86
C TYR A 363 13.77 -10.45 -8.95
N ILE A 364 14.99 -10.87 -9.31
CA ILE A 364 15.21 -11.93 -10.29
C ILE A 364 14.51 -13.22 -9.85
N LEU A 365 14.67 -13.62 -8.58
CA LEU A 365 14.05 -14.84 -8.05
C LEU A 365 12.52 -14.78 -8.13
N TYR A 366 11.92 -13.69 -7.66
CA TYR A 366 10.47 -13.50 -7.67
C TYR A 366 9.91 -13.44 -9.10
N TYR A 367 10.51 -12.63 -9.98
CA TYR A 367 10.06 -12.51 -11.36
C TYR A 367 10.25 -13.82 -12.14
N SER A 368 11.31 -14.59 -11.87
CA SER A 368 11.49 -15.92 -12.47
C SER A 368 10.42 -16.91 -12.00
N PHE A 369 10.16 -16.94 -10.69
CA PHE A 369 9.14 -17.80 -10.09
C PHE A 369 7.74 -17.48 -10.62
N THR A 370 7.37 -16.20 -10.65
CA THR A 370 6.07 -15.76 -11.17
C THR A 370 5.96 -15.91 -12.68
N PHE A 371 7.04 -15.75 -13.44
CA PHE A 371 7.05 -16.00 -14.89
C PHE A 371 6.73 -17.46 -15.21
N ILE A 372 7.38 -18.41 -14.52
CA ILE A 372 7.11 -19.84 -14.71
C ILE A 372 5.63 -20.13 -14.41
N GLN A 373 5.10 -19.62 -13.28
CA GLN A 373 3.69 -19.79 -12.95
C GLN A 373 2.76 -19.16 -14.00
N ASN A 374 3.08 -17.95 -14.47
CA ASN A 374 2.29 -17.23 -15.47
C ASN A 374 2.27 -17.97 -16.81
N ILE A 375 3.42 -18.47 -17.28
CA ILE A 375 3.49 -19.29 -18.49
C ILE A 375 2.64 -20.54 -18.34
N CYS A 376 2.80 -21.28 -17.23
CA CYS A 376 2.01 -22.49 -17.00
C CYS A 376 0.52 -22.18 -17.06
N MET A 377 0.07 -21.12 -16.39
CA MET A 377 -1.33 -20.68 -16.36
C MET A 377 -1.86 -20.27 -17.74
N VAL A 378 -1.13 -19.39 -18.44
CA VAL A 378 -1.57 -18.83 -19.72
C VAL A 378 -1.53 -19.88 -20.83
N VAL A 379 -0.48 -20.71 -20.89
CA VAL A 379 -0.36 -21.78 -21.88
C VAL A 379 -1.42 -22.87 -21.64
N SER A 380 -1.62 -23.31 -20.40
CA SER A 380 -2.62 -24.33 -20.10
C SER A 380 -4.04 -23.83 -20.43
N ALA A 381 -4.35 -22.56 -20.12
CA ALA A 381 -5.61 -21.94 -20.49
C ALA A 381 -5.76 -21.79 -22.01
N PHE A 382 -4.70 -21.37 -22.70
CA PHE A 382 -4.70 -21.23 -24.16
C PHE A 382 -4.97 -22.58 -24.86
N CYS A 383 -4.30 -23.65 -24.43
CA CYS A 383 -4.43 -24.98 -25.03
C CYS A 383 -5.80 -25.64 -24.80
N LEU A 384 -6.44 -25.41 -23.66
CA LEU A 384 -7.70 -26.07 -23.29
C LEU A 384 -8.96 -25.26 -23.57
N SER A 385 -8.79 -24.00 -23.95
CA SER A 385 -9.92 -23.15 -24.29
C SER A 385 -10.46 -23.55 -25.69
N SER A 386 -11.79 -23.48 -25.94
CA SER A 386 -12.48 -23.70 -27.24
C SER A 386 -12.09 -22.80 -28.43
N HIS A 387 -11.41 -23.27 -29.48
CA HIS A 387 -10.78 -22.44 -30.56
C HIS A 387 -11.55 -21.23 -31.13
N GLU A 388 -12.87 -21.17 -31.01
CA GLU A 388 -13.73 -20.07 -31.47
C GLU A 388 -13.64 -18.76 -30.65
N ALA A 389 -13.00 -18.75 -29.48
CA ALA A 389 -12.95 -17.53 -28.66
C ALA A 389 -11.88 -16.53 -29.14
N SER A 390 -12.33 -15.49 -29.84
CA SER A 390 -11.52 -14.40 -30.43
C SER A 390 -10.57 -13.69 -29.45
N HIS A 391 -10.91 -13.64 -28.15
CA HIS A 391 -10.16 -12.88 -27.13
C HIS A 391 -8.82 -13.52 -26.68
N ARG A 392 -8.52 -14.76 -27.06
CA ARG A 392 -7.36 -15.50 -26.52
C ARG A 392 -6.02 -14.97 -26.99
N VAL A 393 -5.91 -14.72 -28.28
CA VAL A 393 -4.67 -14.21 -28.89
C VAL A 393 -4.38 -12.81 -28.32
N PRO A 394 -5.35 -11.87 -28.24
CA PRO A 394 -5.16 -10.60 -27.54
C PRO A 394 -4.68 -10.75 -26.10
N ILE A 395 -5.28 -11.64 -25.29
CA ILE A 395 -4.87 -11.85 -23.88
C ILE A 395 -3.43 -12.37 -23.80
N LEU A 396 -3.08 -13.36 -24.64
CA LEU A 396 -1.73 -13.94 -24.70
C LEU A 396 -0.68 -12.88 -25.07
N VAL A 397 -0.94 -12.11 -26.12
CA VAL A 397 -0.05 -11.04 -26.60
C VAL A 397 0.09 -9.96 -25.54
N LEU A 398 -1.02 -9.48 -24.98
CA LEU A 398 -1.02 -8.44 -23.95
C LEU A 398 -0.26 -8.89 -22.69
N HIS A 399 -0.43 -10.16 -22.27
CA HIS A 399 0.31 -10.74 -21.16
C HIS A 399 1.83 -10.64 -21.36
N PHE A 400 2.35 -11.16 -22.48
CA PHE A 400 3.79 -11.15 -22.74
C PHE A 400 4.34 -9.74 -22.96
N VAL A 401 3.62 -8.89 -23.68
CA VAL A 401 4.01 -7.48 -23.88
C VAL A 401 4.13 -6.77 -22.54
N CYS A 402 3.12 -6.86 -21.68
CA CYS A 402 3.16 -6.24 -20.35
C CYS A 402 4.27 -6.83 -19.47
N PHE A 403 4.47 -8.16 -19.48
CA PHE A 403 5.50 -8.80 -18.66
C PHE A 403 6.92 -8.35 -19.05
N PHE A 404 7.29 -8.45 -20.34
CA PHE A 404 8.62 -8.07 -20.79
C PHE A 404 8.86 -6.56 -20.71
N PHE A 405 7.83 -5.76 -20.98
CA PHE A 405 7.93 -4.30 -20.81
C PHE A 405 8.12 -3.92 -19.34
N ALA A 406 7.46 -4.59 -18.40
CA ALA A 406 7.69 -4.42 -16.97
C ALA A 406 9.13 -4.76 -16.58
N ILE A 407 9.70 -5.87 -17.07
CA ILE A 407 11.10 -6.23 -16.83
C ILE A 407 12.05 -5.17 -17.39
N MET A 408 11.80 -4.66 -18.60
CA MET A 408 12.62 -3.61 -19.20
C MET A 408 12.62 -2.35 -18.34
N LEU A 409 11.45 -1.89 -17.87
CA LEU A 409 11.32 -0.72 -17.00
C LEU A 409 11.96 -0.93 -15.63
N MET A 410 11.82 -2.13 -15.05
CA MET A 410 12.49 -2.51 -13.80
C MET A 410 14.01 -2.42 -13.93
N LEU A 411 14.58 -3.01 -15.00
CA LEU A 411 16.01 -3.01 -15.23
C LEU A 411 16.53 -1.59 -15.49
N PHE A 412 15.76 -0.77 -16.21
CA PHE A 412 16.06 0.64 -16.39
C PHE A 412 16.09 1.39 -15.05
N TYR A 413 15.09 1.16 -14.20
CA TYR A 413 15.01 1.77 -12.87
C TYR A 413 16.16 1.31 -11.94
N LEU A 414 16.33 0.00 -11.77
CA LEU A 414 17.33 -0.57 -10.85
C LEU A 414 18.77 -0.40 -11.36
N GLY A 415 18.98 -0.42 -12.66
CA GLY A 415 20.31 -0.35 -13.28
C GLY A 415 20.82 1.06 -13.53
N LEU A 416 19.95 2.00 -13.89
CA LEU A 416 20.37 3.37 -14.25
C LEU A 416 19.88 4.40 -13.25
N LEU A 417 18.57 4.49 -13.02
CA LEU A 417 17.99 5.57 -12.22
C LEU A 417 18.37 5.46 -10.74
N ARG A 418 18.20 4.29 -10.13
CA ARG A 418 18.49 4.10 -8.70
C ARG A 418 19.98 4.32 -8.38
N PRO A 419 20.95 3.76 -9.13
CA PRO A 419 22.37 4.02 -8.87
C PRO A 419 22.77 5.47 -9.16
N PHE A 420 22.25 6.07 -10.25
CA PHE A 420 22.50 7.47 -10.58
C PHE A 420 22.00 8.41 -9.48
N TYR A 421 20.79 8.15 -8.97
CA TYR A 421 20.19 8.92 -7.88
C TYR A 421 20.97 8.77 -6.57
N LEU A 422 21.34 7.53 -6.19
CA LEU A 422 22.21 7.28 -5.03
C LEU A 422 23.57 7.97 -5.17
N TYR A 423 24.12 8.03 -6.38
CA TYR A 423 25.36 8.77 -6.66
C TYR A 423 25.17 10.29 -6.49
N LEU A 424 24.07 10.86 -7.00
CA LEU A 424 23.74 12.28 -6.80
C LEU A 424 23.61 12.63 -5.33
N LEU A 425 22.88 11.83 -4.54
CA LEU A 425 22.73 12.00 -3.10
C LEU A 425 24.08 11.99 -2.36
N LYS A 426 24.99 11.10 -2.77
CA LYS A 426 26.34 11.05 -2.21
C LYS A 426 27.16 12.29 -2.56
N LYS A 427 26.95 12.87 -3.75
CA LYS A 427 27.67 14.04 -4.24
C LYS A 427 27.15 15.36 -3.66
N THR A 428 25.85 15.46 -3.37
CA THR A 428 25.25 16.64 -2.73
C THR A 428 25.51 16.71 -1.23
N ARG A 429 25.96 15.61 -0.59
CA ARG A 429 26.53 15.68 0.76
C ARG A 429 27.91 16.35 0.69
N PRO A 430 28.09 17.61 1.16
CA PRO A 430 29.43 18.10 1.41
C PRO A 430 30.08 17.16 2.44
N ASN A 431 31.37 16.88 2.28
CA ASN A 431 32.16 16.21 3.30
C ASN A 431 32.05 17.03 4.60
N LEU A 432 31.14 16.64 5.49
CA LEU A 432 31.22 16.95 6.91
C LEU A 432 32.36 16.11 7.50
N THR A 433 33.58 16.36 7.01
CA THR A 433 34.79 15.99 7.71
C THR A 433 34.87 16.90 8.93
N VAL A 434 34.55 16.30 10.08
CA VAL A 434 35.18 16.49 11.39
C VAL A 434 36.04 17.75 11.48
N GLN A 435 35.51 18.79 12.14
CA GLN A 435 36.30 19.75 12.89
C GLN A 435 35.91 19.65 14.36
#